data_AF-A0A948W1W0-F1
#
_entry.id   AF-A0A948W1W0-F1
#
_cell.length_a   1.000
_cell.length_b   1.000
_cell.length_c   1.000
_cell.angle_alpha   90.00
_cell.angle_beta   90.00
_cell.angle_gamma   90.00
#
_symmetry.space_group_name_H-M   'P 1'
#
loop_
_entity.id
_entity.type
_entity.pdbx_description
1 polymer ?
#
loop_
_entity_poly.entity_id
_entity_poly.type
_entity_poly.pdbx_seq_one_letter_code
_entity_poly.pdbx_strand_id
1 'polypeptide(L)' 'MIKLAKLCQKIEDHYKFPQDIEFAIENNKIYITQSRPITTL' A
#
# COMPACT_ATOMS: atom_id res chain seq x y z
N MET A 1 4.39 -12.25 -0.11
CA MET A 1 3.41 -11.87 0.93
C MET A 1 4.00 -10.91 1.98
N ILE A 2 4.94 -11.33 2.85
CA ILE A 2 5.43 -10.47 3.96
C ILE A 2 6.04 -9.12 3.52
N LYS A 3 6.77 -9.09 2.39
CA LYS A 3 7.38 -7.85 1.87
C LYS A 3 6.34 -6.80 1.46
N LEU A 4 5.24 -7.22 0.82
CA LEU A 4 4.16 -6.34 0.40
C LEU A 4 3.43 -5.77 1.64
N ALA A 5 3.07 -6.63 2.59
CA ALA A 5 2.39 -6.20 3.82
C ALA A 5 3.20 -5.14 4.59
N LYS A 6 4.52 -5.33 4.72
CA LYS A 6 5.41 -4.33 5.34
C LYS A 6 5.47 -3.01 4.56
N LEU A 7 5.33 -3.05 3.23
CA LEU A 7 5.28 -1.85 2.40
C LEU A 7 3.95 -1.11 2.57
N CYS A 8 2.82 -1.82 2.53
CA CYS A 8 1.50 -1.25 2.81
C CYS A 8 1.44 -0.62 4.20
N GLN A 9 1.95 -1.31 5.23
CA GLN A 9 2.00 -0.77 6.60
C GLN A 9 2.81 0.52 6.69
N LYS A 10 3.97 0.60 6.01
CA LYS A 10 4.75 1.85 5.95
C LYS A 10 3.98 2.99 5.28
N ILE A 11 3.13 2.70 4.31
CA ILE A 11 2.32 3.70 3.60
C ILE A 11 1.19 4.21 4.51
N GLU A 12 0.49 3.30 5.20
CA GLU A 12 -0.49 3.69 6.24
C GLU A 12 0.17 4.50 7.37
N ASP A 13 1.34 4.09 7.85
CA ASP A 13 2.10 4.81 8.87
C ASP A 13 2.57 6.19 8.38
N HIS A 14 2.82 6.37 7.09
CA HIS A 14 3.18 7.65 6.50
C HIS A 14 1.98 8.61 6.48
N TYR A 15 0.81 8.13 6.05
CA TYR A 15 -0.39 8.95 5.95
C TYR A 15 -1.15 9.12 7.26
N LYS A 16 -0.94 8.25 8.27
CA LYS A 16 -1.61 8.26 9.58
C LYS A 16 -3.12 7.97 9.53
N PHE A 17 -3.59 7.37 8.44
CA PHE A 17 -4.95 6.86 8.29
C PHE A 17 -4.96 5.67 7.31
N PRO A 18 -5.97 4.77 7.40
CA PRO A 18 -6.07 3.62 6.51
C PRO A 18 -6.05 4.01 5.04
N GLN A 19 -5.26 3.29 4.25
CA GLN A 19 -5.15 3.49 2.82
C GLN A 19 -5.75 2.32 2.06
N ASP A 20 -6.43 2.63 0.97
CA ASP A 20 -6.69 1.69 -0.11
C ASP A 20 -5.53 1.81 -1.12
N ILE A 21 -4.80 0.72 -1.33
CA ILE A 21 -3.52 0.70 -2.06
C ILE A 21 -3.61 -0.27 -3.23
N GLU A 22 -3.37 0.24 -4.43
CA GLU A 22 -3.21 -0.58 -5.63
C GLU A 22 -1.72 -0.84 -5.88
N PHE A 23 -1.39 -2.07 -6.27
CA PHE A 23 -0.02 -2.47 -6.55
C PHE A 23 0.06 -3.41 -7.76
N ALA A 24 1.22 -3.38 -8.41
CA ALA A 24 1.59 -4.30 -9.47
C ALA A 24 2.87 -5.04 -9.10
N ILE A 25 3.02 -6.25 -9.64
CA ILE A 25 4.25 -7.04 -9.51
C ILE A 25 4.77 -7.34 -10.90
N GLU A 26 5.99 -6.89 -11.18
CA GLU A 26 6.69 -7.16 -12.43
C GLU A 26 8.14 -7.53 -12.11
N ASN A 27 8.67 -8.59 -12.73
CA ASN A 27 10.06 -9.04 -12.55
C ASN A 27 10.45 -9.18 -11.06
N ASN A 28 9.58 -9.77 -10.24
CA ASN A 28 9.75 -9.92 -8.78
C ASN A 28 9.90 -8.60 -7.99
N LYS A 29 9.56 -7.46 -8.61
CA LYS A 29 9.55 -6.14 -7.96
C LYS A 29 8.11 -5.68 -7.77
N ILE A 30 7.86 -5.10 -6.60
CA ILE A 30 6.56 -4.54 -6.23
C ILE A 30 6.56 -3.05 -6.57
N TYR A 31 5.49 -2.60 -7.21
CA TYR A 31 5.24 -1.20 -7.52
C TYR A 31 3.91 -0.80 -6.91
N ILE A 32 3.88 0.35 -6.24
CA ILE A 32 2.64 0.95 -5.78
C ILE A 32 2.16 1.86 -6.90
N THR A 33 0.98 1.58 -7.44
CA THR A 33 0.40 2.32 -8.56
C THR A 33 -0.55 3.41 -8.08
N GLN A 34 -1.22 3.18 -6.95
CA GLN A 34 -2.14 4.15 -6.33
C GLN A 34 -2.17 3.96 -4.81
N SER A 35 -2.39 5.07 -4.08
CA SER A 35 -2.73 5.07 -2.66
C SER A 35 -3.77 6.15 -2.42
N ARG A 36 -4.88 5.82 -1.76
CA ARG A 36 -5.94 6.79 -1.40
C ARG A 36 -6.50 6.54 0.00
N PRO A 37 -6.90 7.59 0.75
CA PRO A 37 -7.63 7.43 2.01
C PRO A 37 -8.87 6.56 1.84
N ILE A 38 -9.12 5.68 2.81
CA ILE A 38 -10.45 5.11 3.02
C ILE A 38 -11.29 6.15 3.75
N THR A 39 -12.41 6.59 3.15
CA THR A 39 -13.31 7.62 3.72
C THR A 39 -14.63 7.07 4.24
N THR A 40 -14.92 5.80 3.96
CA THR A 40 -16.10 5.08 4.46
C THR A 40 -15.65 4.06 5.51
N LEU A 41 -15.77 4.43 6.78
CA LEU A 41 -15.65 3.53 7.92
C LEU A 41 -17.03 3.09 8.41
#